data_AF-A0AA48L7C4-F1
#
_entry.id   AF-A0AA48L7C4-F1
#
_cell.length_a   1.000
_cell.length_b   1.000
_cell.length_c   1.000
_cell.angle_alpha   90.00
_cell.angle_beta   90.00
_cell.angle_gamma   90.00
#
_symmetry.space_group_name_H-M   'P 1'
#
loop_
_entity.id
_entity.type
_entity.pdbx_description
1 polymer ?
#
loop_
_entity_poly.entity_id
_entity_poly.type
_entity_poly.pdbx_seq_one_letter_code
_entity_poly.pdbx_strand_id
1 'polypeptide(L)'
;MSPVAYTNNSPPPLKQAPARMRTPPKQAALDDLMLRVRETSDRLQRALSPYAENIKVFAEARPVIFTFASIFVALSCVPVACTVIFVLCVAALFTGIAIFLLCLSIVGTIGLAMIFLVPVLVITASLSAMAVGVLLALFLAHRLFLHIRSDCEYTPGASGVLSGIQSWVDETLGRIGVGASEYGPHFDGRSIDHHRPMYTKPEPHHERELSRELSRESHTREPRYYEHRSQVSPIPPTIKPEPEVHDMFSPESGTPHELRSRTPQINDDDWVSDEGPR
;
A
#
# COMPACT_ATOMS: atom_id res chain seq x y z
N MET A 1 -57.23 -64.35 -45.64
CA MET A 1 -57.71 -62.97 -45.36
C MET A 1 -56.54 -62.22 -44.74
N SER A 2 -55.91 -61.31 -45.49
CA SER A 2 -54.77 -60.49 -45.03
C SER A 2 -55.23 -59.05 -44.87
N PRO A 3 -54.90 -58.35 -43.77
CA PRO A 3 -55.23 -56.95 -43.60
C PRO A 3 -54.24 -56.05 -44.35
N VAL A 4 -54.79 -55.16 -45.16
CA VAL A 4 -54.09 -54.08 -45.88
C VAL A 4 -53.97 -52.89 -44.93
N ALA A 5 -52.74 -52.50 -44.57
CA ALA A 5 -52.47 -51.30 -43.79
C ALA A 5 -52.30 -50.09 -44.73
N TYR A 6 -53.20 -49.12 -44.61
CA TYR A 6 -53.16 -47.87 -45.36
C TYR A 6 -52.05 -46.95 -44.83
N THR A 7 -51.07 -46.63 -45.68
CA THR A 7 -50.06 -45.60 -45.42
C THR A 7 -50.67 -44.21 -45.58
N ASN A 8 -50.83 -43.51 -44.47
CA ASN A 8 -51.34 -42.13 -44.42
C ASN A 8 -50.22 -41.14 -44.77
N ASN A 9 -50.10 -40.79 -46.06
CA ASN A 9 -49.15 -39.78 -46.55
C ASN A 9 -49.75 -38.37 -46.38
N SER A 10 -49.58 -37.78 -45.20
CA SER A 10 -49.81 -36.34 -44.98
C SER A 10 -48.51 -35.56 -45.26
N PRO A 11 -48.54 -34.52 -46.11
CA PRO A 11 -47.36 -33.71 -46.39
C PRO A 11 -46.94 -32.90 -45.14
N PRO A 12 -45.62 -32.78 -44.87
CA PRO A 12 -45.14 -32.07 -43.70
C PRO A 12 -45.44 -30.56 -43.80
N PRO A 13 -45.91 -29.91 -42.72
CA PRO A 13 -46.11 -28.48 -42.71
C PRO A 13 -44.76 -27.76 -42.85
N LEU A 14 -44.71 -26.80 -43.78
CA LEU A 14 -43.59 -25.90 -44.00
C LEU A 14 -43.28 -25.17 -42.68
N LYS A 15 -42.19 -25.59 -42.02
CA LYS A 15 -41.61 -24.91 -40.86
C LYS A 15 -41.19 -23.50 -41.28
N GLN A 16 -41.96 -22.50 -40.86
CA GLN A 16 -41.51 -21.11 -40.80
C GLN A 16 -40.17 -21.06 -40.07
N ALA A 17 -39.13 -20.57 -40.76
CA ALA A 17 -37.83 -20.32 -40.17
C ALA A 17 -38.00 -19.27 -39.05
N PRO A 18 -37.71 -19.59 -37.78
CA PRO A 18 -37.86 -18.64 -36.71
C PRO A 18 -36.90 -17.48 -36.92
N ALA A 19 -37.45 -16.26 -36.89
CA ALA A 19 -36.71 -15.02 -36.92
C ALA A 19 -35.62 -15.08 -35.84
N ARG A 20 -34.36 -14.96 -36.29
CA ARG A 20 -33.16 -15.03 -35.45
C ARG A 20 -33.09 -13.78 -34.57
N MET A 21 -33.84 -13.81 -33.47
CA MET A 21 -33.84 -12.77 -32.46
C MET A 21 -32.45 -12.70 -31.86
N ARG A 22 -31.72 -11.62 -32.15
CA ARG A 22 -30.37 -11.35 -31.62
C ARG A 22 -30.49 -11.23 -30.10
N THR A 23 -30.10 -12.28 -29.38
CA THR A 23 -29.96 -12.22 -27.94
C THR A 23 -28.82 -11.25 -27.58
N PRO A 24 -28.99 -10.38 -26.57
CA PRO A 24 -27.94 -9.48 -26.10
C PRO A 24 -26.67 -10.27 -25.69
N PRO A 25 -25.46 -9.71 -25.88
CA PRO A 25 -24.18 -10.41 -25.73
C PRO A 25 -23.94 -11.03 -24.34
N LYS A 26 -24.67 -10.59 -23.30
CA LYS A 26 -24.58 -11.16 -21.95
C LYS A 26 -25.30 -12.51 -21.81
N GLN A 27 -26.33 -12.77 -22.62
CA GLN A 27 -27.05 -14.06 -22.60
C GLN A 27 -26.20 -15.16 -23.23
N ALA A 28 -25.49 -14.85 -24.33
CA ALA A 28 -24.59 -15.81 -24.97
C ALA A 28 -23.47 -16.32 -24.03
N ALA A 29 -22.96 -15.47 -23.13
CA ALA A 29 -21.96 -15.88 -22.14
C ALA A 29 -22.54 -16.77 -21.02
N LEU A 30 -23.79 -16.52 -20.62
CA LEU A 30 -24.49 -17.35 -19.64
C LEU A 30 -24.79 -18.74 -20.23
N ASP A 31 -25.22 -18.78 -21.49
CA ASP A 31 -25.52 -20.03 -22.22
C ASP A 31 -24.27 -20.91 -22.37
N ASP A 32 -23.10 -20.32 -22.64
CA ASP A 32 -21.82 -21.05 -22.70
C ASP A 32 -21.42 -21.61 -21.32
N LEU A 33 -21.65 -20.85 -20.25
CA LEU A 33 -21.38 -21.30 -18.89
C LEU A 33 -22.31 -22.46 -18.48
N MET A 34 -23.59 -22.38 -18.83
CA MET A 34 -24.54 -23.47 -18.63
C MET A 34 -24.15 -24.72 -19.43
N LEU A 35 -23.70 -24.56 -20.68
CA LEU A 35 -23.17 -25.65 -21.50
C LEU A 35 -21.97 -26.34 -20.83
N ARG A 36 -21.02 -25.56 -20.30
CA ARG A 36 -19.86 -26.13 -19.59
C ARG A 36 -20.24 -26.83 -18.30
N VAL A 37 -21.11 -26.24 -17.49
CA VAL A 37 -21.60 -26.86 -16.24
C VAL A 37 -22.28 -28.19 -16.55
N ARG A 38 -23.08 -28.23 -17.62
CA ARG A 38 -23.74 -29.46 -18.09
C ARG A 38 -22.73 -30.50 -18.55
N GLU A 39 -21.72 -30.11 -19.32
CA GLU A 39 -20.66 -31.03 -19.74
C GLU A 39 -19.89 -31.59 -18.53
N THR A 40 -19.55 -30.76 -17.54
CA THR A 40 -18.90 -31.24 -16.31
C THR A 40 -19.80 -32.16 -15.48
N SER A 41 -21.10 -31.87 -15.42
CA SER A 41 -22.09 -32.73 -14.77
C SER A 41 -22.20 -34.08 -15.47
N ASP A 42 -22.27 -34.10 -16.80
CA ASP A 42 -22.38 -35.33 -17.59
C ASP A 42 -21.11 -36.19 -17.47
N ARG A 43 -19.92 -35.56 -17.41
CA ARG A 43 -18.67 -36.27 -17.14
C ARG A 43 -18.65 -36.87 -15.73
N LEU A 44 -19.10 -36.11 -14.73
CA LEU A 44 -19.18 -36.60 -13.36
C LEU A 44 -20.18 -37.76 -13.23
N GLN A 45 -21.34 -37.66 -13.86
CA GLN A 45 -22.34 -38.74 -13.89
C GLN A 45 -21.81 -39.99 -14.56
N ARG A 46 -21.11 -39.87 -15.70
CA ARG A 46 -20.44 -41.03 -16.34
C ARG A 46 -19.33 -41.61 -15.47
N ALA A 47 -18.57 -40.78 -14.75
CA ALA A 47 -17.54 -41.26 -13.85
C ALA A 47 -18.12 -42.00 -12.62
N LEU A 48 -19.32 -41.59 -12.17
CA LEU A 48 -20.00 -42.17 -11.02
C LEU A 48 -20.92 -43.35 -11.36
N SER A 49 -21.29 -43.54 -12.63
CA SER A 49 -22.18 -44.63 -13.04
C SER A 49 -21.71 -46.03 -12.60
N PRO A 50 -20.42 -46.44 -12.72
CA PRO A 50 -20.01 -47.77 -12.26
C PRO A 50 -20.10 -47.91 -10.74
N TYR A 51 -19.90 -46.83 -9.97
CA TYR A 51 -20.07 -46.87 -8.52
C TYR A 51 -21.53 -47.04 -8.12
N ALA A 52 -22.45 -46.35 -8.81
CA ALA A 52 -23.88 -46.49 -8.56
C ALA A 52 -24.37 -47.93 -8.81
N GLU A 53 -23.89 -48.57 -9.87
CA GLU A 53 -24.20 -49.98 -10.16
C GLU A 53 -23.67 -50.92 -9.06
N ASN A 54 -22.42 -50.73 -8.61
CA ASN A 54 -21.85 -51.51 -7.52
C ASN A 54 -22.61 -51.35 -6.19
N ILE A 55 -23.03 -50.12 -5.87
CA ILE A 55 -23.83 -49.84 -4.67
C ILE A 55 -25.19 -50.52 -4.75
N LYS A 56 -25.82 -50.52 -5.93
CA LYS A 56 -27.11 -51.19 -6.15
C LYS A 56 -26.99 -52.69 -5.92
N VAL A 57 -25.99 -53.35 -6.53
CA VAL A 57 -25.76 -54.79 -6.33
C VAL A 57 -25.48 -55.12 -4.86
N PHE A 58 -24.71 -54.28 -4.17
CA PHE A 58 -24.43 -54.46 -2.74
C PHE A 58 -25.70 -54.30 -1.86
N ALA A 59 -26.55 -53.32 -2.19
CA ALA A 59 -27.81 -53.09 -1.49
C ALA A 59 -28.79 -54.26 -1.66
N GLU A 60 -28.86 -54.86 -2.86
CA GLU A 60 -29.66 -56.05 -3.13
C GLU A 60 -29.14 -57.28 -2.39
N ALA A 61 -27.81 -57.45 -2.31
CA ALA A 61 -27.20 -58.59 -1.63
C ALA A 61 -27.34 -58.54 -0.10
N ARG A 62 -27.26 -57.36 0.52
CA ARG A 62 -27.22 -57.19 1.99
C ARG A 62 -27.97 -55.93 2.45
N PRO A 63 -29.31 -55.91 2.40
CA PRO A 63 -30.11 -54.70 2.64
C PRO A 63 -29.94 -54.11 4.05
N VAL A 64 -29.74 -54.95 5.07
CA VAL A 64 -29.61 -54.51 6.48
C VAL A 64 -28.29 -53.78 6.73
N ILE A 65 -27.18 -54.29 6.19
CA ILE A 65 -25.86 -53.66 6.35
C ILE A 65 -25.81 -52.34 5.58
N PHE A 66 -26.45 -52.30 4.41
CA PHE A 66 -26.55 -51.10 3.60
C PHE A 66 -27.30 -49.96 4.30
N THR A 67 -28.47 -50.23 4.88
CA THR A 67 -29.24 -49.19 5.59
C THR A 67 -28.52 -48.73 6.86
N PHE A 68 -27.89 -49.64 7.61
CA PHE A 68 -27.07 -49.29 8.77
C PHE A 68 -25.89 -48.40 8.38
N ALA A 69 -25.12 -48.77 7.35
CA ALA A 69 -23.99 -47.99 6.86
C ALA A 69 -24.45 -46.62 6.32
N SER A 70 -25.58 -46.56 5.61
CA SER A 70 -26.15 -45.32 5.11
C SER A 70 -26.52 -44.35 6.24
N ILE A 71 -27.21 -44.83 7.27
CA ILE A 71 -27.56 -44.03 8.46
C ILE A 71 -26.29 -43.61 9.20
N PHE A 72 -25.32 -44.51 9.36
CA PHE A 72 -24.05 -44.19 10.01
C PHE A 72 -23.30 -43.09 9.26
N VAL A 73 -23.19 -43.18 7.93
CA VAL A 73 -22.57 -42.15 7.09
C VAL A 73 -23.35 -40.84 7.16
N ALA A 74 -24.68 -40.88 7.06
CA ALA A 74 -25.52 -39.69 7.15
C ALA A 74 -25.39 -38.99 8.51
N LEU A 75 -25.40 -39.74 9.61
CA LEU A 75 -25.22 -39.21 10.96
C LEU A 75 -23.79 -38.72 11.20
N SER A 76 -22.77 -39.36 10.61
CA SER A 76 -21.38 -38.90 10.67
C SER A 76 -21.13 -37.61 9.89
N CYS A 77 -21.96 -37.30 8.89
CA CYS A 77 -21.85 -36.06 8.11
C CYS A 77 -22.19 -34.83 8.96
N VAL A 78 -23.12 -34.96 9.93
CA VAL A 78 -23.53 -33.84 10.81
C VAL A 78 -22.34 -33.25 11.60
N PRO A 79 -21.58 -34.03 12.39
CA PRO A 79 -20.44 -33.47 13.13
C PRO A 79 -19.34 -32.95 12.20
N VAL A 80 -19.12 -33.59 11.04
CA VAL A 80 -18.14 -33.11 10.05
C VAL A 80 -18.55 -31.75 9.49
N ALA A 81 -19.81 -31.60 9.05
CA ALA A 81 -20.34 -30.35 8.53
C ALA A 81 -20.32 -29.24 9.61
N CYS A 82 -20.72 -29.55 10.84
CA CYS A 82 -20.63 -28.62 11.97
C CYS A 82 -19.19 -28.17 12.22
N THR A 83 -18.23 -29.09 12.16
CA THR A 83 -16.80 -28.77 12.34
C THR A 83 -16.29 -27.87 11.23
N VAL A 84 -16.62 -28.16 9.97
CA VAL A 84 -16.23 -27.32 8.82
C VAL A 84 -16.82 -25.91 8.94
N ILE A 85 -18.12 -25.79 9.24
CA ILE A 85 -18.78 -24.49 9.43
C ILE A 85 -18.15 -23.74 10.60
N PHE A 86 -17.90 -24.42 11.73
CA PHE A 86 -17.26 -23.83 12.88
C PHE A 86 -15.86 -23.29 12.56
N VAL A 87 -15.02 -24.10 11.89
CA VAL A 87 -13.67 -23.68 11.47
C VAL A 87 -13.74 -22.48 10.52
N LEU A 88 -14.67 -22.48 9.56
CA LEU A 88 -14.86 -21.36 8.65
C LEU A 88 -15.33 -20.09 9.38
N CYS A 89 -16.25 -20.20 10.33
CA CYS A 89 -16.68 -19.09 11.17
C CYS A 89 -15.54 -18.53 12.01
N VAL A 90 -14.78 -19.40 12.69
CA VAL A 90 -13.64 -19.01 13.51
C VAL A 90 -12.55 -18.35 12.66
N ALA A 91 -12.22 -18.91 11.49
CA ALA A 91 -11.26 -18.33 10.57
C ALA A 91 -11.71 -16.96 10.05
N ALA A 92 -13.00 -16.80 9.70
CA ALA A 92 -13.57 -15.52 9.28
C ALA A 92 -13.53 -14.48 10.41
N LEU A 93 -13.84 -14.88 11.65
CA LEU A 93 -13.75 -14.00 12.81
C LEU A 93 -12.32 -13.55 13.08
N PHE A 94 -11.35 -14.47 13.10
CA PHE A 94 -9.93 -14.11 13.29
C PHE A 94 -9.41 -13.20 12.18
N THR A 95 -9.78 -13.48 10.93
CA THR A 95 -9.40 -12.64 9.78
C THR A 95 -10.03 -11.25 9.91
N GLY A 96 -11.30 -11.16 10.30
CA GLY A 96 -11.99 -9.89 10.54
C GLY A 96 -11.34 -9.06 11.64
N ILE A 97 -11.01 -9.69 12.78
CA ILE A 97 -10.32 -9.05 13.89
C ILE A 97 -8.93 -8.56 13.46
N ALA A 98 -8.17 -9.38 12.72
CA ALA A 98 -6.84 -9.00 12.24
C ALA A 98 -6.90 -7.77 11.31
N ILE A 99 -7.83 -7.75 10.35
CA ILE A 99 -8.02 -6.61 9.45
C ILE A 99 -8.46 -5.37 10.23
N PHE A 100 -9.37 -5.52 11.20
CA PHE A 100 -9.85 -4.42 12.03
C PHE A 100 -8.73 -3.80 12.87
N LEU A 101 -7.91 -4.63 13.54
CA LEU A 101 -6.76 -4.17 14.32
C LEU A 101 -5.69 -3.53 13.44
N LEU A 102 -5.47 -4.06 12.23
CA LEU A 102 -4.57 -3.45 11.25
C LEU A 102 -5.06 -2.04 10.85
N CYS A 103 -6.35 -1.88 10.56
CA CYS A 103 -6.94 -0.57 10.27
C CYS A 103 -6.80 0.40 11.46
N LEU A 104 -7.11 -0.06 12.69
CA LEU A 104 -6.93 0.76 13.89
C LEU A 104 -5.47 1.14 14.11
N SER A 105 -4.53 0.25 13.81
CA SER A 105 -3.10 0.53 13.91
C SER A 105 -2.66 1.62 12.92
N ILE A 106 -3.12 1.56 11.67
CA ILE A 106 -2.83 2.59 10.65
C ILE A 106 -3.42 3.94 11.07
N VAL A 107 -4.69 3.97 11.46
CA VAL A 107 -5.34 5.22 11.91
C VAL A 107 -4.67 5.76 13.17
N GLY A 108 -4.33 4.89 14.12
CA GLY A 108 -3.65 5.25 15.36
C GLY A 108 -2.26 5.83 15.11
N THR A 109 -1.47 5.23 14.22
CA THR A 109 -0.12 5.72 13.87
C THR A 109 -0.17 7.08 13.16
N ILE A 110 -1.11 7.27 12.21
CA ILE A 110 -1.31 8.56 11.55
C ILE A 110 -1.75 9.62 12.56
N GLY A 111 -2.72 9.30 13.42
CA GLY A 111 -3.21 10.21 14.45
C GLY A 111 -2.11 10.62 15.44
N LEU A 112 -1.34 9.64 15.91
CA LEU A 112 -0.20 9.87 16.80
C LEU A 112 0.87 10.73 16.11
N ALA A 113 1.20 10.44 14.86
CA ALA A 113 2.13 11.25 14.08
C ALA A 113 1.67 12.71 13.98
N MET A 114 0.39 12.95 13.67
CA MET A 114 -0.17 14.32 13.60
C MET A 114 -0.12 15.04 14.95
N ILE A 115 -0.45 14.36 16.05
CA ILE A 115 -0.43 14.93 17.41
C ILE A 115 0.98 15.36 17.83
N PHE A 116 2.03 14.64 17.45
CA PHE A 116 3.41 15.02 17.79
C PHE A 116 4.06 15.95 16.77
N LEU A 117 3.81 15.73 15.48
CA LEU A 117 4.44 16.49 14.39
C LEU A 117 3.96 17.93 14.36
N VAL A 118 2.66 18.19 14.56
CA VAL A 118 2.11 19.55 14.51
C VAL A 118 2.71 20.46 15.59
N PRO A 119 2.76 20.08 16.89
CA PRO A 119 3.40 20.90 17.91
C PRO A 119 4.89 21.11 17.65
N VAL A 120 5.62 20.08 17.20
CA VAL A 120 7.05 20.21 16.87
C VAL A 120 7.26 21.20 15.73
N LEU A 121 6.43 21.15 14.69
CA LEU A 121 6.48 22.12 13.59
C LEU A 121 6.16 23.53 14.07
N VAL A 122 5.16 23.71 14.94
CA VAL A 122 4.80 25.02 15.51
C VAL A 122 5.95 25.58 16.35
N ILE A 123 6.57 24.77 17.21
CA ILE A 123 7.72 25.18 18.03
C ILE A 123 8.91 25.52 17.14
N THR A 124 9.20 24.70 16.13
CA THR A 124 10.33 24.95 15.22
C THR A 124 10.11 26.21 14.38
N ALA A 125 8.87 26.42 13.90
CA ALA A 125 8.50 27.62 13.16
C ALA A 125 8.57 28.87 14.05
N SER A 126 8.13 28.80 15.31
CA SER A 126 8.21 29.92 16.24
C SER A 126 9.67 30.26 16.61
N LEU A 127 10.51 29.26 16.87
CA LEU A 127 11.94 29.46 17.10
C LEU A 127 12.64 30.06 15.88
N SER A 128 12.32 29.58 14.67
CA SER A 128 12.82 30.14 13.43
C SER A 128 12.39 31.61 13.26
N ALA A 129 11.12 31.92 13.49
CA ALA A 129 10.61 33.29 13.43
C ALA A 129 11.27 34.22 14.47
N MET A 130 11.49 33.73 15.70
CA MET A 130 12.23 34.46 16.73
C MET A 130 13.68 34.70 16.32
N ALA A 131 14.37 33.69 15.79
CA ALA A 131 15.75 33.83 15.32
C ALA A 131 15.87 34.83 14.17
N VAL A 132 14.98 34.76 13.18
CA VAL A 132 14.89 35.74 12.09
C VAL A 132 14.58 37.13 12.64
N GLY A 133 13.66 37.25 13.60
CA GLY A 133 13.34 38.52 14.26
C GLY A 133 14.54 39.12 14.99
N VAL A 134 15.32 38.32 15.71
CA VAL A 134 16.54 38.76 16.41
C VAL A 134 17.61 39.19 15.41
N LEU A 135 17.85 38.42 14.35
CA LEU A 135 18.80 38.78 13.30
C LEU A 135 18.39 40.08 12.58
N LEU A 136 17.10 40.24 12.30
CA LEU A 136 16.55 41.46 11.72
C LEU A 136 16.73 42.65 12.67
N ALA A 137 16.42 42.48 13.95
CA ALA A 137 16.59 43.52 14.97
C ALA A 137 18.07 43.94 15.12
N LEU A 138 18.99 42.97 15.14
CA LEU A 138 20.44 43.24 15.18
C LEU A 138 20.92 43.98 13.93
N PHE A 139 20.44 43.57 12.75
CA PHE A 139 20.76 44.26 11.50
C PHE A 139 20.28 45.71 11.51
N LEU A 140 19.02 45.94 11.94
CA LEU A 140 18.44 47.27 12.06
C LEU A 140 19.19 48.12 13.10
N ALA A 141 19.52 47.56 14.26
CA ALA A 141 20.27 48.25 15.31
C ALA A 141 21.69 48.62 14.85
N HIS A 142 22.39 47.70 14.18
CA HIS A 142 23.71 47.96 13.59
C HIS A 142 23.65 49.09 12.55
N ARG A 143 22.63 49.07 11.68
CA ARG A 143 22.44 50.12 10.67
C ARG A 143 22.10 51.47 11.28
N LEU A 144 21.26 51.49 12.32
CA LEU A 144 20.92 52.70 13.07
C LEU A 144 22.18 53.28 13.74
N PHE A 145 23.01 52.43 14.35
CA PHE A 145 24.27 52.85 14.96
C PHE A 145 25.21 53.52 13.95
N LEU A 146 25.31 52.99 12.72
CA LEU A 146 26.10 53.61 11.66
C LEU A 146 25.59 55.01 11.27
N HIS A 147 24.27 55.21 11.16
CA HIS A 147 23.67 56.52 10.83
C HIS A 147 23.88 57.55 11.94
N ILE A 148 23.70 57.15 13.20
CA ILE A 148 23.96 58.05 14.34
C ILE A 148 25.43 58.48 14.35
N ARG A 149 26.35 57.55 14.06
CA ARG A 149 27.78 57.84 14.03
C ARG A 149 28.16 58.78 12.89
N SER A 150 27.60 58.62 11.70
CA SER A 150 27.89 59.51 10.57
C SER A 150 27.37 60.94 10.80
N ASP A 151 26.19 61.11 11.39
CA ASP A 151 25.57 62.42 11.54
C ASP A 151 26.08 63.22 12.74
N CYS A 152 26.48 62.53 13.81
CA CYS A 152 27.14 63.16 14.96
C CYS A 152 28.51 63.76 14.61
N GLU A 153 29.16 63.30 13.53
CA GLU A 153 30.42 63.88 13.06
C GLU A 153 30.22 65.32 12.53
N TYR A 154 29.06 65.61 11.93
CA TYR A 154 28.73 66.93 11.38
C TYR A 154 28.00 67.83 12.38
N THR A 155 27.16 67.26 13.24
CA THR A 155 26.33 68.00 14.21
C THR A 155 26.44 67.38 15.61
N PRO A 156 27.41 67.83 16.42
CA PRO A 156 27.58 67.27 17.77
C PRO A 156 26.40 67.66 18.67
N GLY A 157 25.89 66.68 19.44
CA GLY A 157 24.83 66.86 20.43
C GLY A 157 23.55 66.07 20.13
N ALA A 158 22.49 66.37 20.89
CA ALA A 158 21.22 65.64 20.80
C ALA A 158 20.51 65.82 19.44
N SER A 159 20.73 66.95 18.75
CA SER A 159 20.18 67.22 17.43
C SER A 159 20.73 66.28 16.35
N GLY A 160 22.03 65.93 16.40
CA GLY A 160 22.63 64.98 15.47
C GLY A 160 22.09 63.56 15.64
N VAL A 161 21.83 63.13 16.88
CA VAL A 161 21.24 61.81 17.17
C VAL A 161 19.81 61.73 16.62
N LEU A 162 19.00 62.78 16.81
CA LEU A 162 17.62 62.83 16.28
C LEU A 162 17.60 62.85 14.75
N SER A 163 18.52 63.60 14.12
CA SER A 163 18.69 63.62 12.66
C SER A 163 19.04 62.23 12.11
N GLY A 164 19.99 61.53 12.73
CA GLY A 164 20.39 60.18 12.32
C GLY A 164 19.28 59.15 12.47
N ILE A 165 18.46 59.24 13.53
CA ILE A 165 17.28 58.38 13.69
C ILE A 165 16.25 58.66 12.58
N GLN A 166 15.95 59.92 12.28
CA GLN A 166 15.00 60.28 11.22
C GLN A 166 15.47 59.79 9.84
N SER A 167 16.75 60.03 9.50
CA SER A 167 17.35 59.55 8.25
C SER A 167 17.27 58.02 8.13
N TRP A 168 17.57 57.30 9.22
CA TRP A 168 17.44 55.84 9.26
C TRP A 168 15.99 55.35 9.11
N VAL A 169 15.02 56.02 9.75
CA VAL A 169 13.59 55.68 9.62
C VAL A 169 13.12 55.87 8.18
N ASP A 170 13.46 57.00 7.56
CA ASP A 170 13.08 57.30 6.18
C ASP A 170 13.68 56.29 5.20
N GLU A 171 14.96 55.95 5.38
CA GLU A 171 15.62 54.92 4.56
C GLU A 171 14.96 53.53 4.76
N THR A 172 14.67 53.16 6.02
CA THR A 172 14.10 51.85 6.35
C THR A 172 12.67 51.72 5.84
N LEU A 173 11.84 52.75 6.01
CA LEU A 173 10.47 52.80 5.46
C LEU A 173 10.47 52.77 3.93
N GLY A 174 11.42 53.45 3.29
CA GLY A 174 11.62 53.40 1.84
C GLY A 174 11.98 52.00 1.34
N ARG A 175 12.77 51.23 2.11
CA ARG A 175 13.15 49.85 1.78
C ARG A 175 12.04 48.82 2.03
N ILE A 176 11.17 49.03 3.02
CA ILE A 176 10.05 48.12 3.33
C ILE A 176 8.86 48.36 2.36
N GLY A 177 8.86 49.47 1.63
CA GLY A 177 7.80 49.81 0.67
C GLY A 177 6.49 50.26 1.34
N VAL A 178 6.49 50.46 2.67
CA VAL A 178 5.32 50.89 3.46
C VAL A 178 5.08 52.40 3.35
N GLY A 179 6.00 53.15 2.73
CA GLY A 179 5.92 54.61 2.56
C GLY A 179 5.91 55.11 1.11
N ALA A 180 5.83 54.24 0.11
CA ALA A 180 5.71 54.67 -1.28
C ALA A 180 4.26 55.06 -1.65
N SER A 181 3.56 55.80 -0.78
CA SER A 181 2.42 56.58 -1.23
C SER A 181 2.97 57.90 -1.79
N GLU A 182 3.14 57.93 -3.11
CA GLU A 182 2.82 59.15 -3.85
C GLU A 182 3.68 60.40 -3.56
N TYR A 183 4.94 60.22 -3.17
CA TYR A 183 5.97 61.21 -3.49
C TYR A 183 6.87 60.62 -4.56
N GLY A 184 6.58 61.02 -5.80
CA GLY A 184 7.45 60.81 -6.94
C GLY A 184 8.85 61.38 -6.68
N PRO A 185 9.80 61.05 -7.57
CA PRO A 185 11.21 61.41 -7.40
C PRO A 185 11.38 62.93 -7.51
N HIS A 186 11.28 63.66 -6.40
CA HIS A 186 12.08 64.86 -6.20
C HIS A 186 13.33 64.46 -5.40
N PHE A 187 14.15 63.65 -6.06
CA PHE A 187 15.60 63.78 -5.91
C PHE A 187 15.94 65.19 -6.41
N ASP A 188 15.77 66.21 -5.56
CA ASP A 188 16.48 67.48 -5.74
C ASP A 188 17.95 67.18 -5.48
N GLY A 189 18.63 66.67 -6.50
CA GLY A 189 19.53 67.50 -7.30
C GLY A 189 20.60 68.31 -6.58
N ARG A 190 20.82 68.20 -5.28
CA ARG A 190 22.13 68.46 -4.70
C ARG A 190 22.96 67.22 -4.94
N SER A 191 23.32 67.06 -6.21
CA SER A 191 24.56 66.39 -6.55
C SER A 191 25.63 67.00 -5.65
N ILE A 192 26.14 66.20 -4.74
CA ILE A 192 27.49 66.41 -4.27
C ILE A 192 28.32 66.27 -5.54
N ASP A 193 28.62 67.41 -6.17
CA ASP A 193 29.56 67.56 -7.26
C ASP A 193 30.94 67.18 -6.72
N HIS A 194 31.16 65.87 -6.53
CA HIS A 194 32.49 65.32 -6.54
C HIS A 194 32.95 65.37 -7.99
N HIS A 195 33.65 66.46 -8.29
CA HIS A 195 34.56 66.58 -9.42
C HIS A 195 35.31 65.27 -9.65
N ARG A 196 34.77 64.43 -10.54
CA ARG A 196 35.49 63.30 -11.11
C ARG A 196 36.07 63.80 -12.44
N PRO A 197 37.38 64.06 -12.52
CA PRO A 197 37.99 64.46 -13.78
C PRO A 197 37.78 63.34 -14.80
N MET A 198 37.09 63.70 -15.88
CA MET A 198 37.04 62.97 -17.13
C MET A 198 38.48 62.68 -17.58
N TYR A 199 38.87 61.41 -17.53
CA TYR A 199 39.86 60.91 -18.48
C TYR A 199 39.27 59.72 -19.23
N THR A 200 39.03 60.01 -20.48
CA THR A 200 38.75 59.15 -21.62
C THR A 200 39.68 57.95 -21.68
N LYS A 201 39.11 56.77 -21.96
CA LYS A 201 39.67 55.89 -23.00
C LYS A 201 38.59 54.93 -23.53
N PRO A 202 38.26 54.98 -24.83
CA PRO A 202 37.48 53.93 -25.46
C PRO A 202 38.44 52.81 -25.84
N GLU A 203 38.10 51.57 -25.51
CA GLU A 203 38.61 50.44 -26.27
C GLU A 203 37.52 49.37 -26.46
N PRO A 204 37.23 48.97 -27.71
CA PRO A 204 36.27 47.93 -28.03
C PRO A 204 36.96 46.56 -28.08
N HIS A 205 36.12 45.52 -28.12
CA HIS A 205 36.39 44.12 -28.42
C HIS A 205 36.58 43.17 -27.24
N HIS A 206 35.78 42.10 -27.32
CA HIS A 206 36.17 40.70 -27.10
C HIS A 206 35.66 39.95 -25.85
N GLU A 207 34.34 39.92 -25.60
CA GLU A 207 33.75 38.87 -24.74
C GLU A 207 32.35 38.41 -25.20
N ARG A 208 32.23 37.98 -26.47
CA ARG A 208 30.97 37.43 -27.02
C ARG A 208 30.96 35.92 -27.23
N GLU A 209 31.99 35.19 -26.80
CA GLU A 209 32.12 33.76 -27.11
C GLU A 209 32.04 32.80 -25.91
N LEU A 210 32.13 33.26 -24.66
CA LEU A 210 32.10 32.35 -23.49
C LEU A 210 30.71 32.03 -22.93
N SER A 211 29.66 32.78 -23.31
CA SER A 211 28.29 32.51 -22.83
C SER A 211 27.52 31.48 -23.66
N ARG A 212 28.10 30.94 -24.74
CA ARG A 212 27.44 29.92 -25.57
C ARG A 212 27.77 28.47 -25.19
N GLU A 213 28.85 28.22 -24.44
CA GLU A 213 29.17 26.85 -24.00
C GLU A 213 28.46 26.43 -22.70
N LEU A 214 28.20 27.35 -21.76
CA LEU A 214 27.54 26.99 -20.49
C LEU A 214 26.02 26.72 -20.58
N SER A 215 25.38 27.05 -21.70
CA SER A 215 23.94 26.77 -21.92
C SER A 215 23.69 25.44 -22.62
N ARG A 216 24.72 24.64 -22.94
CA ARG A 216 24.57 23.35 -23.63
C ARG A 216 24.62 22.12 -22.72
N GLU A 217 24.78 22.30 -21.40
CA GLU A 217 24.98 21.20 -20.44
C GLU A 217 23.84 21.01 -19.43
N SER A 218 22.64 21.53 -19.70
CA SER A 218 21.47 21.34 -18.81
C SER A 218 20.24 20.73 -19.49
N HIS A 219 20.40 20.16 -20.68
CA HIS A 219 19.40 19.30 -21.29
C HIS A 219 19.79 17.83 -21.14
N THR A 220 18.88 17.06 -20.54
CA THR A 220 18.78 15.59 -20.48
C THR A 220 19.19 14.95 -19.14
N ARG A 221 18.34 15.13 -18.13
CA ARG A 221 18.16 14.10 -17.11
C ARG A 221 16.68 13.85 -16.88
N GLU A 222 16.10 13.03 -17.76
CA GLU A 222 14.88 12.28 -17.48
C GLU A 222 14.99 11.63 -16.09
N PRO A 223 13.95 11.71 -15.25
CA PRO A 223 13.81 10.78 -14.15
C PRO A 223 13.51 9.40 -14.72
N ARG A 224 14.54 8.56 -14.86
CA ARG A 224 14.35 7.11 -15.02
C ARG A 224 13.50 6.65 -13.84
N TYR A 225 12.31 6.18 -14.15
CA TYR A 225 11.56 5.26 -13.31
C TYR A 225 12.51 4.11 -12.92
N TYR A 226 12.95 4.10 -11.67
CA TYR A 226 13.51 2.90 -11.07
C TYR A 226 12.34 1.96 -10.82
N GLU A 227 12.07 1.14 -11.82
CA GLU A 227 11.36 -0.11 -11.67
C GLU A 227 12.14 -0.93 -10.64
N HIS A 228 11.64 -0.95 -9.40
CA HIS A 228 12.13 -1.80 -8.33
C HIS A 228 11.74 -3.25 -8.67
N ARG A 229 12.36 -3.78 -9.73
CA ARG A 229 12.37 -5.19 -10.07
C ARG A 229 13.29 -5.84 -9.06
N SER A 230 12.70 -6.27 -7.95
CA SER A 230 13.34 -7.16 -6.98
C SER A 230 14.05 -8.28 -7.75
N GLN A 231 15.37 -8.18 -7.80
CA GLN A 231 16.24 -9.27 -8.23
C GLN A 231 16.05 -10.40 -7.23
N VAL A 232 15.12 -11.31 -7.55
CA VAL A 232 15.15 -12.66 -7.00
C VAL A 232 16.39 -13.30 -7.59
N SER A 233 17.43 -13.37 -6.78
CA SER A 233 18.61 -14.19 -7.05
C SER A 233 18.12 -15.63 -7.28
N PRO A 234 18.50 -16.31 -8.37
CA PRO A 234 18.22 -17.73 -8.52
C PRO A 234 19.04 -18.48 -7.47
N ILE A 235 18.37 -18.94 -6.41
CA ILE A 235 18.95 -19.91 -5.50
C ILE A 235 19.23 -21.18 -6.34
N PRO A 236 20.48 -21.68 -6.37
CA PRO A 236 20.80 -22.92 -7.06
C PRO A 236 19.97 -24.06 -6.46
N PRO A 237 19.50 -25.05 -7.25
CA PRO A 237 18.84 -26.20 -6.70
C PRO A 237 19.83 -26.98 -5.84
N THR A 238 19.76 -26.79 -4.52
CA THR A 238 20.33 -27.74 -3.57
C THR A 238 19.55 -29.03 -3.73
N ILE A 239 20.10 -29.91 -4.55
CA ILE A 239 19.80 -31.33 -4.61
C ILE A 239 19.97 -31.85 -3.19
N LYS A 240 18.86 -31.99 -2.46
CA LYS A 240 18.83 -32.78 -1.24
C LYS A 240 19.02 -34.23 -1.70
N PRO A 241 20.07 -34.94 -1.25
CA PRO A 241 20.17 -36.36 -1.50
C PRO A 241 18.95 -37.06 -0.90
N GLU A 242 18.29 -37.78 -1.80
CA GLU A 242 17.49 -38.97 -1.57
C GLU A 242 17.79 -39.63 -0.21
N PRO A 243 16.81 -39.74 0.71
CA PRO A 243 16.95 -40.65 1.82
C PRO A 243 16.93 -42.06 1.24
N GLU A 244 18.11 -42.66 1.23
CA GLU A 244 18.36 -44.08 1.07
C GLU A 244 17.28 -44.86 1.84
N VAL A 245 16.34 -45.43 1.10
CA VAL A 245 15.37 -46.41 1.60
C VAL A 245 16.20 -47.64 1.91
N HIS A 246 16.73 -47.68 3.12
CA HIS A 246 17.41 -48.85 3.61
C HIS A 246 16.35 -49.91 3.87
N ASP A 247 16.37 -50.92 3.00
CA ASP A 247 15.64 -52.16 3.10
C ASP A 247 15.72 -52.74 4.51
N MET A 248 14.65 -52.54 5.29
CA MET A 248 14.39 -53.30 6.52
C MET A 248 13.09 -54.10 6.34
N PHE A 249 13.06 -54.91 5.28
CA PHE A 249 12.25 -56.13 5.24
C PHE A 249 13.20 -57.31 5.42
N SER A 250 13.56 -57.61 6.66
CA SER A 250 13.95 -58.98 7.05
C SER A 250 12.69 -59.71 7.52
N PRO A 251 12.34 -60.86 6.91
CA PRO A 251 11.26 -61.71 7.37
C PRO A 251 11.84 -62.68 8.40
N GLU A 252 11.75 -62.36 9.69
CA GLU A 252 11.91 -63.36 10.74
C GLU A 252 10.58 -63.64 11.44
N SER A 253 10.09 -64.83 11.10
CA SER A 253 9.28 -65.73 11.90
C SER A 253 9.51 -65.63 13.41
N GLY A 254 8.43 -65.66 14.19
CA GLY A 254 8.50 -66.22 15.54
C GLY A 254 7.58 -65.63 16.60
N THR A 255 6.29 -65.98 16.53
CA THR A 255 5.39 -66.34 17.66
C THR A 255 5.16 -65.42 18.88
N PRO A 256 3.96 -65.51 19.51
CA PRO A 256 3.40 -64.48 20.38
C PRO A 256 3.68 -64.76 21.86
N HIS A 257 3.91 -63.74 22.68
CA HIS A 257 3.63 -63.84 24.12
C HIS A 257 3.56 -62.46 24.80
N GLU A 258 2.74 -62.43 25.86
CA GLU A 258 2.64 -61.42 26.94
C GLU A 258 1.80 -60.15 26.73
N LEU A 259 0.53 -60.32 27.11
CA LEU A 259 -0.18 -59.43 28.04
C LEU A 259 0.77 -58.84 29.08
N ARG A 260 1.00 -57.52 29.05
CA ARG A 260 1.47 -56.78 30.23
C ARG A 260 0.69 -55.49 30.41
N SER A 261 -0.26 -55.58 31.32
CA SER A 261 -0.88 -54.49 32.05
C SER A 261 0.16 -53.46 32.52
N ARG A 262 -0.05 -52.18 32.18
CA ARG A 262 0.58 -51.08 32.91
C ARG A 262 -0.40 -49.93 33.12
N THR A 263 -0.72 -49.77 34.38
CA THR A 263 -1.56 -48.80 35.10
C THR A 263 -1.09 -47.34 34.84
N PRO A 264 -1.96 -46.33 34.97
CA PRO A 264 -1.62 -44.93 34.72
C PRO A 264 -0.78 -44.36 35.86
N GLN A 265 0.30 -43.66 35.50
CA GLN A 265 1.13 -42.92 36.44
C GLN A 265 0.51 -41.53 36.63
N ILE A 266 -0.10 -41.35 37.79
CA ILE A 266 -0.47 -40.07 38.39
C ILE A 266 0.83 -39.32 38.69
N ASN A 267 1.04 -38.17 38.05
CA ASN A 267 2.02 -37.19 38.49
C ASN A 267 1.28 -36.15 39.33
N ASP A 268 1.31 -36.37 40.64
CA ASP A 268 1.13 -35.34 41.65
C ASP A 268 2.53 -34.78 41.94
N ASP A 269 2.84 -33.61 41.40
CA ASP A 269 3.99 -32.78 41.75
C ASP A 269 3.63 -31.36 41.27
N ASP A 270 3.79 -30.25 41.97
CA ASP A 270 4.11 -30.01 43.37
C ASP A 270 3.84 -28.51 43.60
N TRP A 271 3.47 -28.17 44.82
CA TRP A 271 3.24 -26.81 45.27
C TRP A 271 4.55 -26.04 45.40
N VAL A 272 4.68 -24.86 44.76
CA VAL A 272 5.52 -23.78 45.31
C VAL A 272 4.85 -22.43 45.09
N SER A 273 4.18 -21.97 46.15
CA SER A 273 3.90 -20.56 46.39
C SER A 273 5.22 -19.83 46.65
N ASP A 274 5.47 -18.70 46.00
CA ASP A 274 6.44 -17.73 46.49
C ASP A 274 5.76 -16.35 46.57
N GLU A 275 5.40 -16.00 47.80
CA GLU A 275 5.03 -14.66 48.24
C GLU A 275 6.32 -13.87 48.48
N GLY A 276 6.38 -12.63 48.02
CA GLY A 276 7.43 -11.72 48.48
C GLY A 276 7.25 -10.27 48.04
N PRO A 277 6.75 -9.38 48.92
CA PRO A 277 6.82 -7.94 48.73
C PRO A 277 8.07 -7.35 49.42
N ARG A 278 8.77 -6.43 48.75
CA ARG A 278 9.58 -5.38 49.37
C ARG A 278 9.55 -4.12 48.53
#